data_AF-A0A960NVP2-F1
#
_entry.id   AF-A0A960NVP2-F1
#
_cell.length_a   1.000
_cell.length_b   1.000
_cell.length_c   1.000
_cell.angle_alpha   90.00
_cell.angle_beta   90.00
_cell.angle_gamma   90.00
#
_symmetry.space_group_name_H-M   'P 1'
#
loop_
_entity.id
_entity.type
_entity.pdbx_description
1 polymer ?
#
loop_
_entity_poly.entity_id
_entity_poly.type
_entity_poly.pdbx_seq_one_letter_code
_entity_poly.pdbx_strand_id
1 'polypeptide(L)'
;MTDDWQLIDECKQGHMTFRLTIKFEPIEGHPHFRLRVAAHKGDGRTGTHTRGFSWPMADLANPSELRDFTELILAAAEPSAPRHDDRGVIGRCFDRLFGIKLINVVPLAELSGPPAKTLTARITRDRTGAQATLHYQQKGHSPLWLIIPLESIARLREQLHA
;
A
#
# COMPACT_ATOMS: atom_id res chain seq x y z
N MET A 1 -25.33 8.26 8.15
CA MET A 1 -23.95 8.04 8.60
C MET A 1 -23.07 8.29 7.40
N THR A 2 -22.45 9.46 7.33
CA THR A 2 -21.50 9.80 6.26
C THR A 2 -20.27 8.92 6.44
N ASP A 3 -19.95 8.09 5.45
CA ASP A 3 -18.75 7.25 5.45
C ASP A 3 -17.54 8.20 5.41
N ASP A 4 -16.90 8.42 6.56
CA ASP A 4 -15.86 9.43 6.83
C ASP A 4 -14.51 9.05 6.22
N TRP A 5 -14.54 8.51 5.00
CA TRP A 5 -13.37 8.13 4.22
C TRP A 5 -13.12 9.18 3.16
N GLN A 6 -11.95 9.78 3.20
CA GLN A 6 -11.48 10.67 2.16
C GLN A 6 -11.02 9.86 0.95
N LEU A 7 -11.52 10.23 -0.23
CA LEU A 7 -11.01 9.70 -1.50
C LEU A 7 -9.67 10.35 -1.80
N ILE A 8 -8.64 9.52 -1.97
CA ILE A 8 -7.31 9.97 -2.40
C ILE A 8 -7.25 9.97 -3.92
N ASP A 9 -7.61 8.83 -4.53
CA ASP A 9 -7.52 8.61 -5.96
C ASP A 9 -8.47 7.50 -6.42
N GLU A 10 -8.93 7.59 -7.66
CA GLU A 10 -9.64 6.53 -8.35
C GLU A 10 -9.10 6.41 -9.78
N CYS A 11 -8.33 5.37 -10.04
CA CYS A 11 -7.61 5.21 -11.30
C CYS A 11 -7.83 3.81 -11.91
N LYS A 12 -7.59 3.71 -13.22
CA LYS A 12 -7.62 2.44 -13.94
C LYS A 12 -6.21 1.95 -14.20
N GLN A 13 -5.94 0.69 -13.89
CA GLN A 13 -4.71 0.01 -14.27
C GLN A 13 -5.06 -1.34 -14.93
N GLY A 14 -4.83 -1.41 -16.24
CA GLY A 14 -5.31 -2.53 -17.06
C GLY A 14 -6.85 -2.58 -17.09
N HIS A 15 -7.42 -3.74 -16.73
CA HIS A 15 -8.88 -3.93 -16.68
C HIS A 15 -9.48 -3.70 -15.29
N MET A 16 -8.66 -3.27 -14.33
CA MET A 16 -9.06 -3.05 -12.94
C MET A 16 -9.17 -1.54 -12.69
N THR A 17 -10.24 -1.14 -12.01
CA THR A 17 -10.35 0.17 -11.37
C THR A 17 -9.96 0.02 -9.91
N PHE A 18 -9.06 0.89 -9.44
CA PHE A 18 -8.61 0.97 -8.06
C PHE A 18 -9.14 2.26 -7.45
N ARG A 19 -9.71 2.16 -6.25
CA ARG A 19 -10.16 3.30 -5.45
C ARG A 19 -9.40 3.29 -4.13
N LEU A 20 -8.53 4.27 -3.94
CA LEU A 20 -7.75 4.45 -2.71
C LEU A 20 -8.45 5.47 -1.82
N THR A 21 -8.80 5.06 -0.61
CA THR A 21 -9.40 5.92 0.41
C THR A 21 -8.60 5.87 1.70
N ILE A 22 -8.57 6.99 2.42
CA ILE A 22 -7.93 7.12 3.72
C ILE A 22 -8.93 7.56 4.79
N LYS A 23 -8.64 7.22 6.04
CA LYS A 23 -9.28 7.80 7.21
C LYS A 23 -8.25 7.98 8.33
N PHE A 24 -8.35 9.07 9.08
CA PHE A 24 -7.60 9.29 10.32
C PHE A 24 -8.56 9.20 11.49
N GLU A 25 -8.33 8.28 12.42
CA GLU A 25 -9.21 8.11 13.58
C GLU A 25 -8.46 7.53 14.78
N PRO A 26 -8.90 7.81 16.00
CA PRO A 26 -8.40 7.10 17.16
C PRO A 26 -8.93 5.66 17.17
N ILE A 27 -8.05 4.70 17.42
CA ILE A 27 -8.40 3.29 17.68
C ILE A 27 -7.82 2.94 19.04
N GLU A 28 -8.68 2.49 19.96
CA GLU A 28 -8.29 2.18 21.35
C GLU A 28 -7.56 3.34 22.05
N GLY A 29 -7.95 4.59 21.75
CA GLY A 29 -7.34 5.79 22.31
C GLY A 29 -6.03 6.23 21.66
N HIS A 30 -5.55 5.52 20.64
CA HIS A 30 -4.32 5.85 19.93
C HIS A 30 -4.60 6.39 18.52
N PRO A 31 -3.92 7.46 18.08
CA PRO A 31 -3.99 7.94 16.70
C PRO A 31 -3.66 6.85 15.68
N HIS A 32 -4.49 6.69 14.66
CA HIS A 32 -4.23 5.77 13.55
C HIS A 32 -4.58 6.41 12.21
N PHE A 33 -3.83 6.06 11.17
CA PHE A 33 -4.32 6.15 9.81
C PHE A 33 -4.86 4.79 9.36
N ARG A 34 -5.86 4.81 8.47
CA ARG A 34 -6.40 3.63 7.82
C ARG A 34 -6.35 3.82 6.33
N LEU A 35 -5.74 2.87 5.63
CA LEU A 35 -5.78 2.81 4.17
C LEU A 35 -6.76 1.73 3.75
N ARG A 36 -7.56 2.04 2.73
CA ARG A 36 -8.49 1.10 2.11
C ARG A 36 -8.38 1.21 0.60
N VAL A 37 -8.22 0.07 -0.06
CA VAL A 37 -8.28 -0.06 -1.52
C VAL A 37 -9.46 -0.95 -1.87
N ALA A 38 -10.33 -0.43 -2.72
CA ALA A 38 -11.29 -1.24 -3.44
C ALA A 38 -10.80 -1.44 -4.88
N ALA A 39 -10.77 -2.68 -5.34
CA ALA A 39 -10.41 -3.02 -6.72
C ALA A 39 -11.56 -3.79 -7.38
N HIS A 40 -12.00 -3.37 -8.56
CA HIS A 40 -13.09 -4.01 -9.29
C HIS A 40 -12.86 -4.00 -10.80
N LYS A 41 -13.58 -4.86 -11.53
CA LYS A 41 -13.63 -4.86 -13.00
C LYS A 41 -14.93 -4.21 -13.48
N GLY A 42 -14.90 -3.49 -14.60
CA GLY A 42 -16.12 -2.97 -15.23
C GLY A 42 -16.81 -1.84 -14.43
N ASP A 43 -18.12 -1.92 -14.29
CA ASP A 43 -19.01 -0.89 -13.70
C ASP A 43 -19.09 -0.91 -12.16
N GLY A 44 -18.29 -1.75 -11.49
CA GLY A 44 -18.14 -1.77 -10.03
C GLY A 44 -19.18 -2.57 -9.26
N ARG A 45 -20.12 -3.26 -9.93
CA ARG A 45 -21.16 -4.07 -9.26
C ARG A 45 -20.81 -5.54 -9.07
N THR A 46 -19.78 -6.07 -9.74
CA THR A 46 -19.33 -7.47 -9.62
C THR A 46 -17.82 -7.57 -9.44
N GLY A 47 -17.38 -8.46 -8.54
CA GLY A 47 -15.95 -8.73 -8.31
C GLY A 47 -15.19 -7.63 -7.57
N THR A 48 -15.87 -6.78 -6.80
CA THR A 48 -15.24 -5.76 -5.96
C THR A 48 -14.55 -6.40 -4.76
N HIS A 49 -13.22 -6.31 -4.72
CA HIS A 49 -12.41 -6.74 -3.60
C HIS A 49 -11.94 -5.51 -2.83
N THR A 50 -12.37 -5.40 -1.58
CA THR A 50 -11.92 -4.34 -0.68
C THR A 50 -10.98 -4.92 0.37
N ARG A 51 -9.82 -4.28 0.53
CA ARG A 51 -8.82 -4.57 1.54
C ARG A 51 -8.38 -3.28 2.19
N GLY A 52 -7.93 -3.37 3.43
CA GLY A 52 -7.39 -2.22 4.14
C GLY A 52 -6.70 -2.64 5.43
N PHE A 53 -5.85 -1.77 5.94
CA PHE A 53 -5.20 -1.93 7.24
C PHE A 53 -5.23 -0.61 7.99
N SER A 54 -4.94 -0.70 9.29
CA SER A 54 -4.70 0.45 10.17
C SER A 54 -3.26 0.43 10.65
N TRP A 55 -2.66 1.60 10.80
CA TRP A 55 -1.34 1.74 11.38
C TRP A 55 -1.34 2.87 12.40
N PRO A 56 -0.74 2.68 13.58
CA PRO A 56 -0.68 3.71 14.60
C PRO A 56 0.23 4.86 14.17
N MET A 57 -0.06 6.05 14.67
CA MET A 57 0.71 7.27 14.46
C MET A 57 0.95 7.95 15.80
N ALA A 58 1.92 8.87 15.83
CA ALA A 58 2.15 9.73 16.98
C ALA A 58 1.03 10.78 17.15
N ASP A 59 0.50 11.33 16.05
CA ASP A 59 -0.45 12.45 16.07
C ASP A 59 -1.50 12.35 14.94
N LEU A 60 -2.78 12.58 15.26
CA LEU A 60 -3.86 12.64 14.27
C LEU A 60 -3.77 13.89 13.38
N ALA A 61 -3.26 15.00 13.91
CA ALA A 61 -3.14 16.26 13.18
C ALA A 61 -1.93 16.28 12.24
N ASN A 62 -0.97 15.38 12.47
CA ASN A 62 0.28 15.33 11.72
C ASN A 62 0.62 13.89 11.33
N PRO A 63 0.18 13.42 10.14
CA PRO A 63 0.39 12.04 9.69
C PRO A 63 1.81 11.83 9.12
N SER A 64 2.84 12.13 9.90
CA SER A 64 4.25 12.05 9.48
C SER A 64 4.65 10.66 8.99
N GLU A 65 4.21 9.61 9.67
CA GLU A 65 4.53 8.23 9.35
C GLU A 65 4.00 7.85 7.97
N LEU A 66 2.81 8.33 7.63
CA LEU A 66 2.25 8.07 6.32
C LEU A 66 2.99 8.84 5.21
N ARG A 67 3.43 10.08 5.48
CA ARG A 67 4.30 10.84 4.56
C ARG A 67 5.63 10.10 4.33
N ASP A 68 6.25 9.64 5.41
CA ASP A 68 7.51 8.90 5.34
C ASP A 68 7.33 7.61 4.53
N PHE A 69 6.22 6.90 4.72
CA PHE A 69 5.93 5.69 3.94
C PHE A 69 5.75 5.99 2.46
N THR A 70 5.00 7.03 2.09
CA THR A 70 4.80 7.35 0.66
C THR A 70 6.10 7.80 0.01
N GLU A 71 6.91 8.61 0.69
CA GLU A 71 8.22 9.03 0.17
C GLU A 71 9.19 7.86 0.01
N LEU A 72 9.29 6.98 1.01
CA LEU A 72 10.13 5.78 0.92
C LEU A 72 9.73 4.86 -0.24
N ILE A 73 8.43 4.65 -0.45
CA ILE A 73 7.94 3.84 -1.57
C ILE A 73 8.31 4.47 -2.91
N LEU A 74 8.07 5.76 -3.07
CA LEU A 74 8.32 6.46 -4.34
C LEU A 74 9.83 6.54 -4.62
N ALA A 75 10.64 6.87 -3.62
CA ALA A 75 12.10 6.85 -3.74
C ALA A 75 12.63 5.45 -4.08
N ALA A 76 12.08 4.39 -3.48
CA ALA A 76 12.47 3.01 -3.77
C ALA A 76 12.04 2.55 -5.18
N ALA A 77 11.10 3.24 -5.83
CA ALA A 77 10.68 2.97 -7.20
C ALA A 77 11.59 3.60 -8.27
N GLU A 78 12.48 4.51 -7.88
CA GLU A 78 13.38 5.21 -8.80
C GLU A 78 14.42 4.27 -9.44
N PRO A 79 14.83 4.49 -10.70
CA PRO A 79 15.77 3.61 -11.41
C PRO A 79 17.13 3.43 -10.73
N SER A 80 17.59 4.47 -10.01
CA SER A 80 18.88 4.53 -9.31
C SER A 80 18.82 4.07 -7.86
N ALA A 81 17.64 3.72 -7.34
CA ALA A 81 17.49 3.28 -5.95
C ALA A 81 18.28 1.99 -5.68
N PRO A 82 18.92 1.85 -4.50
CA PRO A 82 19.50 0.58 -4.07
C PRO A 82 18.43 -0.52 -4.12
N ARG A 83 18.70 -1.58 -4.88
CA ARG A 83 17.74 -2.66 -5.09
C ARG A 83 17.88 -3.74 -4.03
N HIS A 84 16.76 -4.08 -3.42
CA HIS A 84 16.61 -5.27 -2.61
C HIS A 84 15.64 -6.24 -3.29
N ASP A 85 16.07 -7.50 -3.40
CA ASP A 85 15.28 -8.61 -3.94
C ASP A 85 15.30 -9.75 -2.92
N ASP A 86 14.19 -9.92 -2.21
CA ASP A 86 14.00 -10.97 -1.20
C ASP A 86 13.53 -12.31 -1.82
N ARG A 87 13.36 -12.37 -3.16
CA ARG A 87 12.74 -13.52 -3.82
C ARG A 87 13.73 -14.67 -4.00
N GLY A 88 13.29 -15.87 -3.64
CA GLY A 88 13.91 -17.12 -4.06
C GLY A 88 13.71 -17.44 -5.55
N VAL A 89 14.34 -18.53 -6.02
CA VAL A 89 14.28 -18.98 -7.43
C VAL A 89 12.84 -19.15 -7.92
N ILE A 90 11.96 -19.73 -7.10
CA ILE A 90 10.54 -19.96 -7.44
C ILE A 90 9.81 -18.64 -7.67
N GLY A 91 10.01 -17.65 -6.79
CA GLY A 91 9.38 -16.33 -6.93
C GLY A 91 9.81 -15.61 -8.21
N ARG A 92 11.08 -15.72 -8.59
CA ARG A 92 11.59 -15.18 -9.86
C ARG A 92 10.97 -15.88 -11.09
N CYS A 93 10.75 -17.19 -11.03
CA CYS A 93 10.11 -17.94 -12.11
C CYS A 93 8.64 -17.53 -12.30
N PHE A 94 7.86 -17.43 -11.20
CA PHE A 94 6.47 -16.96 -11.27
C PHE A 94 6.37 -15.54 -11.84
N ASP A 95 7.22 -14.63 -11.37
CA ASP A 95 7.23 -13.26 -11.85
C ASP A 95 7.53 -13.21 -13.36
N ARG A 96 8.47 -14.04 -13.85
CA ARG A 96 8.72 -14.18 -15.30
C ARG A 96 7.51 -14.71 -16.07
N LEU A 97 6.81 -15.73 -15.55
CA LEU A 97 5.62 -16.31 -16.20
C LEU A 97 4.48 -15.29 -16.33
N PHE A 98 4.32 -14.41 -15.35
CA PHE A 98 3.26 -13.39 -15.35
C PHE A 98 3.70 -12.04 -15.91
N GLY A 99 4.94 -11.92 -16.42
CA GLY A 99 5.47 -10.66 -16.95
C GLY A 99 5.63 -9.57 -15.89
N ILE A 100 5.86 -9.96 -14.63
CA ILE A 100 6.03 -9.07 -13.50
C ILE A 100 7.53 -8.83 -13.30
N LYS A 101 7.93 -7.56 -13.31
CA LYS A 101 9.28 -7.11 -12.95
C LYS A 101 9.25 -6.57 -11.52
N LEU A 102 10.03 -7.16 -10.63
CA LEU A 102 10.33 -6.52 -9.35
C LEU A 102 11.21 -5.29 -9.58
N ILE A 103 10.79 -4.16 -9.01
CA ILE A 103 11.59 -2.93 -8.95
C ILE A 103 12.41 -2.96 -7.65
N ASN A 104 11.74 -3.12 -6.51
CA ASN A 104 12.38 -3.10 -5.19
C ASN A 104 11.50 -3.73 -4.10
N VAL A 105 12.11 -4.01 -2.94
CA VAL A 105 11.42 -4.36 -1.69
C VAL A 105 11.98 -3.49 -0.58
N VAL A 106 11.12 -2.74 0.12
CA VAL A 106 11.54 -1.80 1.17
C VAL A 106 10.76 -2.06 2.47
N PRO A 107 11.43 -2.31 3.61
CA PRO A 107 10.77 -2.31 4.91
C PRO A 107 10.32 -0.87 5.24
N LEU A 108 9.05 -0.71 5.61
CA LEU A 108 8.48 0.61 5.92
C LEU A 108 8.48 0.88 7.42
N ALA A 109 8.01 -0.10 8.21
CA ALA A 109 8.00 0.04 9.66
C ALA A 109 7.87 -1.31 10.36
N GLU A 110 8.30 -1.34 11.62
CA GLU A 110 8.15 -2.44 12.55
C GLU A 110 7.73 -1.89 13.92
N LEU A 111 6.76 -2.55 14.54
CA LEU A 111 6.34 -2.27 15.91
C LEU A 111 6.69 -3.47 16.78
N SER A 112 7.63 -3.25 17.70
CA SER A 112 8.05 -4.20 18.71
C SER A 112 7.04 -4.24 19.86
N GLY A 113 6.44 -5.39 20.14
CA GLY A 113 5.47 -5.57 21.23
C GLY A 113 4.48 -6.69 20.92
N PRO A 114 3.63 -7.14 21.87
CA PRO A 114 2.53 -8.05 21.56
C PRO A 114 1.26 -7.26 21.19
N PRO A 115 0.71 -7.41 19.95
CA PRO A 115 1.21 -8.21 18.84
C PRO A 115 2.22 -7.43 17.97
N ALA A 116 3.29 -8.10 17.55
CA ALA A 116 4.32 -7.49 16.73
C ALA A 116 3.76 -7.27 15.33
N LYS A 117 4.04 -6.09 14.76
CA LYS A 117 3.52 -5.69 13.44
C LYS A 117 4.68 -5.28 12.54
N THR A 118 4.65 -5.72 11.28
CA THR A 118 5.56 -5.25 10.25
C THR A 118 4.79 -4.77 9.04
N LEU A 119 5.33 -3.74 8.39
CA LEU A 119 4.84 -3.21 7.14
C LEU A 119 6.00 -3.15 6.15
N THR A 120 5.84 -3.82 5.01
CA THR A 120 6.84 -3.87 3.94
C THR A 120 6.17 -3.49 2.63
N ALA A 121 6.83 -2.72 1.77
CA ALA A 121 6.36 -2.45 0.42
C ALA A 121 7.18 -3.25 -0.59
N ARG A 122 6.49 -4.04 -1.41
CA ARG A 122 7.05 -4.68 -2.60
C ARG A 122 6.60 -3.93 -3.85
N ILE A 123 7.56 -3.38 -4.59
CA ILE A 123 7.29 -2.54 -5.76
C ILE A 123 7.52 -3.37 -7.01
N THR A 124 6.48 -3.51 -7.83
CA THR A 124 6.54 -4.27 -9.08
C THR A 124 6.03 -3.44 -10.25
N ARG A 125 6.37 -3.88 -11.45
CA ARG A 125 5.85 -3.35 -12.71
C ARG A 125 5.48 -4.49 -13.64
N ASP A 126 4.32 -4.40 -14.25
CA ASP A 126 3.91 -5.28 -15.32
C ASP A 126 3.51 -4.44 -16.56
N ARG A 127 2.82 -5.06 -17.52
CA ARG A 127 2.32 -4.38 -18.73
C ARG A 127 1.25 -3.31 -18.47
N THR A 128 0.61 -3.34 -17.30
CA THR A 128 -0.49 -2.46 -16.95
C THR A 128 -0.03 -1.22 -16.18
N GLY A 129 1.10 -1.32 -15.49
CA GLY A 129 1.64 -0.20 -14.72
C GLY A 129 2.61 -0.67 -13.63
N ALA A 130 3.06 0.29 -12.83
CA ALA A 130 3.82 0.03 -11.61
C ALA A 130 2.92 0.16 -10.39
N GLN A 131 3.12 -0.73 -9.41
CA GLN A 131 2.32 -0.80 -8.20
C GLN A 131 3.20 -1.11 -7.00
N ALA A 132 2.78 -0.68 -5.82
CA ALA A 132 3.30 -1.16 -4.56
C ALA A 132 2.29 -2.11 -3.91
N THR A 133 2.75 -3.28 -3.52
CA THR A 133 2.03 -4.19 -2.65
C THR A 133 2.51 -3.97 -1.21
N LEU A 134 1.66 -3.38 -0.38
CA LEU A 134 1.90 -3.28 1.06
C LEU A 134 1.58 -4.63 1.71
N HIS A 135 2.61 -5.26 2.24
CA HIS A 135 2.51 -6.47 3.03
C HIS A 135 2.48 -6.07 4.51
N TYR A 136 1.29 -6.16 5.10
CA TYR A 136 1.06 -5.96 6.54
C TYR A 136 1.00 -7.33 7.22
N GLN A 137 1.86 -7.54 8.20
CA GLN A 137 1.92 -8.77 8.97
C GLN A 137 1.78 -8.45 10.45
N GLN A 138 0.87 -9.14 11.13
CA GLN A 138 0.69 -9.08 12.57
C GLN A 138 0.84 -10.48 13.15
N LYS A 139 1.68 -10.64 14.17
CA LYS A 139 1.88 -11.94 14.81
C LYS A 139 0.55 -12.52 15.28
N GLY A 140 0.26 -13.77 14.88
CA GLY A 140 -0.99 -14.46 15.21
C GLY A 140 -2.14 -14.23 14.22
N HIS A 141 -1.93 -13.42 13.17
CA HIS A 141 -2.92 -13.16 12.13
C HIS A 141 -2.39 -13.53 10.74
N SER A 142 -3.31 -13.79 9.82
CA SER A 142 -2.95 -13.96 8.41
C SER A 142 -2.41 -12.64 7.84
N PRO A 143 -1.36 -12.68 7.00
CA PRO A 143 -0.82 -11.48 6.37
C PRO A 143 -1.87 -10.83 5.46
N LEU A 144 -1.88 -9.51 5.44
CA LEU A 144 -2.72 -8.71 4.58
C LEU A 144 -1.88 -8.07 3.48
N TRP A 145 -2.38 -8.13 2.26
CA TRP A 145 -1.75 -7.59 1.08
C TRP A 145 -2.65 -6.50 0.50
N LEU A 146 -2.12 -5.29 0.39
CA LEU A 146 -2.82 -4.16 -0.20
C LEU A 146 -2.07 -3.71 -1.45
N ILE A 147 -2.66 -3.95 -2.63
CA ILE A 147 -2.08 -3.56 -3.91
C ILE A 147 -2.55 -2.14 -4.24
N ILE A 148 -1.60 -1.23 -4.43
CA ILE A 148 -1.85 0.18 -4.72
C ILE A 148 -1.06 0.58 -5.98
N PRO A 149 -1.70 1.13 -7.02
CA PRO A 149 -0.98 1.75 -8.13
C PRO A 149 0.00 2.82 -7.63
N LEU A 150 1.23 2.87 -8.18
CA LEU A 150 2.22 3.86 -7.74
C LEU A 150 1.74 5.30 -7.97
N GLU A 151 0.92 5.54 -9.00
CA GLU A 151 0.31 6.85 -9.24
C GLU A 151 -0.58 7.29 -8.07
N SER A 152 -1.39 6.39 -7.51
CA SER A 152 -2.22 6.70 -6.34
C SER A 152 -1.37 6.98 -5.09
N ILE A 153 -0.19 6.38 -4.96
CA ILE A 153 0.77 6.70 -3.89
C ILE A 153 1.36 8.10 -4.09
N ALA A 154 1.66 8.48 -5.33
CA ALA A 154 2.10 9.84 -5.65
C ALA A 154 1.02 10.88 -5.32
N ARG A 155 -0.25 10.60 -5.65
CA ARG A 155 -1.39 11.44 -5.27
C ARG A 155 -1.57 11.54 -3.75
N LEU A 156 -1.40 10.43 -3.03
CA LEU A 156 -1.43 10.45 -1.58
C LEU A 156 -0.35 11.36 -1.02
N ARG A 157 0.89 11.27 -1.51
CA ARG A 157 1.97 12.18 -1.11
C ARG A 157 1.59 13.64 -1.37
N GLU A 158 1.11 13.98 -2.57
CA GLU A 158 0.70 15.36 -2.90
C GLU A 158 -0.31 15.91 -1.89
N GLN A 159 -1.33 15.12 -1.52
CA GLN A 159 -2.35 15.54 -0.55
C GLN A 159 -1.81 15.69 0.88
N LEU A 160 -0.80 14.91 1.27
CA LEU A 160 -0.23 15.00 2.61
C LEU A 160 0.71 16.21 2.79
N HIS A 161 1.21 16.78 1.69
CA HIS A 161 2.10 17.94 1.67
C HIS A 161 1.38 19.26 1.35
N ALA A 162 0.11 19.20 0.98
CA ALA A 162 -0.76 20.38 0.76
C ALA A 162 -1.23 20.97 2.09
#